data_AF-A0A2J8GJ10-F1
#
_entry.id   AF-A0A2J8GJ10-F1
#
_cell.length_a   1.000
_cell.length_b   1.000
_cell.length_c   1.000
_cell.angle_alpha   90.00
_cell.angle_beta   90.00
_cell.angle_gamma   90.00
#
_symmetry.space_group_name_H-M   'P 1'
#
loop_
_entity.id
_entity.type
_entity.pdbx_description
1 polymer ?
#
loop_
_entity_poly.entity_id
_entity_poly.type
_entity_poly.pdbx_seq_one_letter_code
_entity_poly.pdbx_strand_id
1 'polypeptide(L)'
;MRRRMGWLKHHRLLAFFVLAYAISWSSWPVYAAGLMPRMEFLSVGPLAAAVIVIALAEGSPGFRAWGRRLIRWRVGWVWYAVALLLPVVLVLVTGFITMALGAAAPGLAQLTWTGLLAVFAVRLVNPLDGALGEEPGFRGYALPLLQASRPPLLSAAILGLLVTLWHLPLVLFNGLNPIGLPTTFAITFLYVWLFNRTGGSVLLTLLFHNSQGTFTVGSFGFTAADAGRAELIYFLVVVLAVLATVMLDRRAWRKAPRSAAAVGRFPLGMRPM
;
A
#
# COMPACT_ATOMS: atom_id res chain seq x y z
N MET A 1 9.26 -10.50 31.43
CA MET A 1 8.78 -10.95 30.09
C MET A 1 7.25 -10.86 29.91
N ARG A 2 6.44 -11.50 30.77
CA ARG A 2 4.95 -11.51 30.66
C ARG A 2 4.27 -10.13 30.58
N ARG A 3 4.72 -9.14 31.38
CA ARG A 3 4.15 -7.77 31.40
C ARG A 3 4.36 -7.03 30.06
N ARG A 4 5.54 -7.17 29.44
CA ARG A 4 5.86 -6.58 28.12
C ARG A 4 5.05 -7.23 26.99
N MET A 5 4.87 -8.56 27.04
CA MET A 5 4.01 -9.29 26.09
C MET A 5 2.53 -8.90 26.23
N GLY A 6 2.07 -8.57 27.45
CA GLY A 6 0.72 -8.04 27.69
C GLY A 6 0.51 -6.68 27.02
N TRP A 7 1.46 -5.75 27.17
CA TRP A 7 1.38 -4.43 26.54
C TRP A 7 1.36 -4.50 25.01
N LEU A 8 2.27 -5.30 24.41
CA LEU A 8 2.35 -5.48 22.97
C LEU A 8 1.04 -5.99 22.37
N LYS A 9 0.33 -6.90 23.07
CA LYS A 9 -0.98 -7.41 22.62
C LYS A 9 -2.06 -6.33 22.52
N HIS A 10 -1.99 -5.30 23.35
CA HIS A 10 -2.93 -4.18 23.35
C HIS A 10 -2.50 -3.04 22.42
N HIS A 11 -1.21 -2.95 22.07
CA HIS A 11 -0.62 -1.89 21.26
C HIS A 11 -0.02 -2.38 19.94
N ARG A 12 -0.51 -3.51 19.41
CA ARG A 12 0.04 -4.18 18.21
C ARG A 12 0.17 -3.25 17.01
N LEU A 13 -0.85 -2.43 16.77
CA LEU A 13 -0.88 -1.50 15.65
C LEU A 13 0.20 -0.42 15.79
N LEU A 14 0.36 0.14 17.00
CA LEU A 14 1.40 1.12 17.29
C LEU A 14 2.80 0.50 17.15
N ALA A 15 3.02 -0.68 17.75
CA ALA A 15 4.28 -1.41 17.64
C ALA A 15 4.65 -1.72 16.19
N PHE A 16 3.66 -2.11 15.37
CA PHE A 16 3.83 -2.33 13.95
C PHE A 16 4.33 -1.07 13.23
N PHE A 17 3.66 0.08 13.40
CA PHE A 17 4.07 1.30 12.70
C PHE A 17 5.42 1.82 13.18
N VAL A 18 5.70 1.77 14.49
CA VAL A 18 7.02 2.14 15.02
C VAL A 18 8.12 1.29 14.40
N LEU A 19 7.94 -0.03 14.34
CA LEU A 19 8.91 -0.93 13.71
C LEU A 19 9.01 -0.70 12.21
N ALA A 20 7.89 -0.51 11.51
CA ALA A 20 7.87 -0.28 10.07
C ALA A 20 8.68 0.98 9.74
N TYR A 21 8.49 2.07 10.47
CA TYR A 21 9.24 3.32 10.31
C TYR A 21 10.72 3.13 10.64
N ALA A 22 11.02 2.55 11.81
CA ALA A 22 12.39 2.34 12.25
C ALA A 22 13.22 1.52 11.25
N ILE A 23 12.63 0.45 10.69
CA ILE A 23 13.30 -0.39 9.69
C ILE A 23 13.44 0.39 8.37
N SER A 24 12.36 1.00 7.89
CA SER A 24 12.35 1.65 6.57
C SER A 24 13.27 2.86 6.49
N TRP A 25 13.45 3.55 7.62
CA TRP A 25 14.27 4.75 7.73
C TRP A 25 15.66 4.47 8.32
N SER A 26 16.01 3.20 8.55
CA SER A 26 17.22 2.79 9.28
C SER A 26 18.54 3.29 8.68
N SER A 27 18.60 3.55 7.36
CA SER A 27 19.79 4.11 6.74
C SER A 27 19.97 5.60 7.04
N TRP A 28 18.93 6.31 7.49
CA TRP A 28 18.97 7.77 7.62
C TRP A 28 20.00 8.23 8.65
N PRO A 29 20.10 7.68 9.88
CA PRO A 29 21.16 8.06 10.81
C PRO A 29 22.57 7.84 10.26
N VAL A 30 22.78 6.74 9.51
CA VAL A 30 24.08 6.40 8.91
C VAL A 30 24.43 7.36 7.78
N TYR A 31 23.45 7.69 6.94
CA TYR A 31 23.58 8.73 5.90
C TYR A 31 23.86 10.11 6.50
N ALA A 32 23.11 10.52 7.54
CA ALA A 32 23.28 11.80 8.22
C ALA A 32 24.65 11.94 8.91
N ALA A 33 25.27 10.83 9.32
CA ALA A 33 26.63 10.78 9.85
C ALA A 33 27.73 10.83 8.77
N GLY A 34 27.37 10.92 7.48
CA GLY A 34 28.33 10.91 6.36
C GLY A 34 28.95 9.53 6.08
N LEU A 35 28.42 8.45 6.67
CA LEU A 35 28.93 7.09 6.52
C LEU A 35 28.33 6.34 5.32
N MET A 36 27.31 6.91 4.68
CA MET A 36 26.70 6.38 3.46
C MET A 36 26.53 7.48 2.42
N PRO A 37 26.75 7.17 1.12
CA PRO A 37 26.68 8.17 0.05
C PRO A 37 25.24 8.63 -0.26
N ARG A 38 24.24 7.82 0.10
CA ARG A 38 22.82 8.12 -0.11
C ARG A 38 21.94 7.49 0.97
N MET A 39 20.78 8.10 1.20
CA MET A 39 19.73 7.50 2.03
C MET A 39 19.03 6.40 1.23
N GLU A 40 18.94 5.21 1.81
CA GLU A 40 18.25 4.05 1.26
C GLU A 40 16.92 3.87 1.99
N PHE A 41 15.84 3.91 1.23
CA PHE A 41 14.51 3.67 1.78
C PHE A 41 14.16 2.19 1.70
N LEU A 42 14.06 1.51 2.85
CA LEU A 42 13.79 0.08 2.90
C LEU A 42 12.28 -0.20 2.88
N SER A 43 11.71 -0.31 1.68
CA SER A 43 10.28 -0.61 1.46
C SER A 43 9.78 -1.91 2.12
N VAL A 44 10.70 -2.84 2.46
CA VAL A 44 10.42 -4.10 3.18
C VAL A 44 10.03 -3.90 4.65
N GLY A 45 10.20 -2.69 5.20
CA GLY A 45 9.95 -2.42 6.62
C GLY A 45 8.56 -2.83 7.14
N PRO A 46 7.44 -2.57 6.44
CA PRO A 46 6.12 -3.03 6.85
C PRO A 46 6.00 -4.56 6.89
N LEU A 47 6.52 -5.28 5.90
CA LEU A 47 6.55 -6.74 5.90
C LEU A 47 7.34 -7.27 7.11
N ALA A 48 8.56 -6.75 7.33
CA ALA A 48 9.40 -7.15 8.45
C ALA A 48 8.74 -6.85 9.81
N ALA A 49 8.13 -5.67 9.95
CA ALA A 49 7.40 -5.28 11.14
C ALA A 49 6.21 -6.20 11.43
N ALA A 50 5.42 -6.58 10.42
CA ALA A 50 4.33 -7.53 10.59
C ALA A 50 4.85 -8.88 11.09
N VAL A 51 5.91 -9.42 10.49
CA VAL A 51 6.52 -10.69 10.93
C VAL A 51 6.97 -10.62 12.39
N ILE A 52 7.67 -9.56 12.78
CA ILE A 52 8.17 -9.36 14.14
C ILE A 52 7.01 -9.26 15.14
N VAL A 53 6.00 -8.42 14.87
CA VAL A 53 4.88 -8.24 15.80
C VAL A 53 4.04 -9.51 15.91
N ILE A 54 3.78 -10.22 14.81
CA ILE A 54 3.08 -11.51 14.85
C ILE A 54 3.85 -12.51 15.71
N ALA A 55 5.16 -12.65 15.50
CA ALA A 55 5.99 -13.58 16.26
C ALA A 55 5.95 -13.28 17.77
N LEU A 56 6.03 -12.01 18.17
CA LEU A 56 6.11 -11.61 19.58
C LEU A 56 4.75 -11.57 20.29
N ALA A 57 3.67 -11.21 19.59
CA ALA A 57 2.36 -10.97 20.21
C ALA A 57 1.34 -12.09 19.95
N GLU A 58 1.45 -12.83 18.85
CA GLU A 58 0.36 -13.68 18.32
C GLU A 58 0.76 -15.13 18.08
N GLY A 59 2.03 -15.39 17.76
CA GLY A 59 2.56 -16.72 17.46
C GLY A 59 1.91 -17.38 16.25
N SER A 60 1.90 -18.71 16.24
CA SER A 60 1.39 -19.52 15.11
C SER A 60 -0.06 -19.21 14.70
N PRO A 61 -1.01 -18.96 15.63
CA PRO A 61 -2.36 -18.52 15.25
C PRO A 61 -2.38 -17.22 14.43
N GLY A 62 -1.53 -16.25 14.78
CA GLY A 62 -1.39 -14.99 14.05
C GLY A 62 -0.85 -15.22 12.64
N PHE A 63 0.23 -15.99 12.49
CA PHE A 63 0.79 -16.34 11.18
C PHE A 63 -0.22 -17.09 10.29
N ARG A 64 -0.99 -18.04 10.85
CA ARG A 64 -2.05 -18.73 10.11
C ARG A 64 -3.17 -17.78 9.65
N ALA A 65 -3.54 -16.79 10.46
CA ALA A 65 -4.54 -15.80 10.08
C ALA A 65 -4.01 -14.84 9.00
N TRP A 66 -2.77 -14.37 9.16
CA TRP A 66 -2.10 -13.48 8.21
C TRP A 66 -1.85 -14.17 6.86
N GLY A 67 -1.23 -15.36 6.87
CA GLY A 67 -0.95 -16.15 5.67
C GLY A 67 -2.20 -16.48 4.86
N ARG A 68 -3.34 -16.79 5.51
CA ARG A 68 -4.62 -17.03 4.82
C ARG A 68 -5.11 -15.85 3.98
N ARG A 69 -4.72 -14.61 4.33
CA ARG A 69 -5.04 -13.41 3.53
C ARG A 69 -4.09 -13.23 2.35
N LEU A 70 -2.81 -13.57 2.55
CA LEU A 70 -1.78 -13.54 1.50
C LEU A 70 -2.10 -14.51 0.37
N ILE A 71 -2.59 -15.71 0.70
CA ILE A 71 -2.91 -16.74 -0.29
C ILE A 71 -4.41 -16.79 -0.66
N ARG A 72 -5.17 -15.72 -0.41
CA ARG A 72 -6.61 -15.68 -0.73
C ARG A 72 -6.82 -15.42 -2.22
N TRP A 73 -6.72 -16.47 -3.03
CA TRP A 73 -6.88 -16.40 -4.48
C TRP A 73 -8.29 -16.74 -4.99
N ARG A 74 -9.12 -17.43 -4.19
CA ARG A 74 -10.50 -17.74 -4.57
C ARG A 74 -11.40 -16.51 -4.43
N VAL A 75 -11.29 -15.59 -5.40
CA VAL A 75 -12.09 -14.38 -5.54
C VAL A 75 -12.67 -14.33 -6.95
N GLY A 76 -13.77 -13.60 -7.16
CA GLY A 76 -14.37 -13.46 -8.49
C GLY A 76 -13.39 -12.85 -9.50
N TRP A 77 -13.37 -13.38 -10.73
CA TRP A 77 -12.44 -12.98 -11.79
C TRP A 77 -12.45 -11.47 -12.09
N VAL A 78 -13.61 -10.81 -11.94
CA VAL A 78 -13.76 -9.36 -12.12
C VAL A 78 -12.79 -8.59 -11.21
N TRP A 79 -12.50 -9.10 -10.01
CA TRP A 79 -11.57 -8.43 -9.08
C TRP A 79 -10.11 -8.57 -9.50
N TYR A 80 -9.75 -9.64 -10.22
CA TYR A 80 -8.44 -9.74 -10.86
C TYR A 80 -8.32 -8.72 -11.99
N ALA A 81 -9.38 -8.57 -12.81
CA ALA A 81 -9.42 -7.54 -13.84
C ALA A 81 -9.32 -6.14 -13.23
N VAL A 82 -10.05 -5.85 -12.14
CA VAL A 82 -9.91 -4.58 -11.41
C VAL A 82 -8.49 -4.39 -10.87
N ALA A 83 -7.91 -5.41 -10.24
CA ALA A 83 -6.55 -5.32 -9.69
C ALA A 83 -5.51 -5.00 -10.77
N LEU A 84 -5.60 -5.64 -11.94
CA LEU A 84 -4.61 -5.49 -13.01
C LEU A 84 -4.88 -4.32 -13.95
N LEU A 85 -6.15 -4.00 -14.23
CA LEU A 85 -6.50 -3.03 -15.27
C LEU A 85 -6.83 -1.65 -14.71
N LEU A 86 -7.33 -1.53 -13.47
CA LEU A 86 -7.65 -0.21 -12.92
C LEU A 86 -6.41 0.69 -12.84
N PRO A 87 -5.24 0.27 -12.33
CA PRO A 87 -4.03 1.11 -12.34
C PRO A 87 -3.64 1.56 -13.75
N VAL A 88 -3.73 0.64 -14.73
CA VAL A 88 -3.44 0.93 -16.14
C VAL A 88 -4.39 2.00 -16.68
N VAL A 89 -5.70 1.88 -16.41
CA VAL A 89 -6.70 2.87 -16.84
C VAL A 89 -6.43 4.24 -16.23
N LEU A 90 -6.09 4.33 -14.94
CA LEU A 90 -5.78 5.61 -14.29
C LEU A 90 -4.58 6.31 -14.97
N VAL A 91 -3.54 5.54 -15.29
CA VAL A 91 -2.33 6.04 -15.95
C VAL A 91 -2.59 6.41 -17.41
N LEU A 92 -3.35 5.60 -18.15
CA LEU A 92 -3.72 5.89 -19.54
C LEU A 92 -4.58 7.16 -19.63
N VAL A 93 -5.61 7.30 -18.79
CA VAL A 93 -6.45 8.51 -18.75
C VAL A 93 -5.59 9.74 -18.47
N THR A 94 -4.67 9.64 -17.51
CA THR A 94 -3.73 10.72 -17.20
C THR A 94 -2.87 11.09 -18.41
N GLY A 95 -2.26 10.10 -19.07
CA GLY A 95 -1.43 10.32 -20.25
C GLY A 95 -2.21 10.93 -21.41
N PHE A 96 -3.41 10.43 -21.70
CA PHE A 96 -4.28 10.98 -22.75
C PHE A 96 -4.67 12.43 -22.49
N ILE A 97 -5.07 12.77 -21.26
CA ILE A 97 -5.38 14.17 -20.90
C ILE A 97 -4.13 15.04 -21.07
N THR A 98 -2.97 14.58 -20.59
CA THR A 98 -1.72 15.35 -20.67
C THR A 98 -1.30 15.60 -22.13
N MET A 99 -1.40 14.59 -23.00
CA MET A 99 -1.12 14.72 -24.43
C MET A 99 -2.15 15.62 -25.14
N ALA A 100 -3.44 15.52 -24.78
CA ALA A 100 -4.48 16.40 -25.32
C ALA A 100 -4.25 17.87 -24.95
N LEU A 101 -3.53 18.13 -23.85
CA LEU A 101 -3.07 19.47 -23.44
C LEU A 101 -1.71 19.87 -24.06
N GLY A 102 -1.29 19.17 -25.11
CA GLY A 102 -0.13 19.52 -25.94
C GLY A 102 1.20 18.89 -25.55
N ALA A 103 1.25 18.02 -24.54
CA ALA A 103 2.50 17.37 -24.13
C ALA A 103 2.96 16.29 -25.11
N ALA A 104 4.25 16.26 -25.42
CA ALA A 104 4.85 15.15 -26.16
C ALA A 104 5.13 13.96 -25.23
N ALA A 105 4.84 12.74 -25.68
CA ALA A 105 5.08 11.50 -24.93
C ALA A 105 6.15 10.61 -25.61
N PRO A 106 7.43 11.05 -25.65
CA PRO A 106 8.49 10.33 -26.35
C PRO A 106 8.78 8.94 -25.76
N GLY A 107 8.46 8.73 -24.48
CA GLY A 107 8.67 7.46 -23.78
C GLY A 107 7.87 6.30 -24.37
N LEU A 108 6.74 6.59 -25.03
CA LEU A 108 5.91 5.55 -25.64
C LEU A 108 6.63 4.76 -26.72
N ALA A 109 7.55 5.39 -27.47
CA ALA A 109 8.34 4.73 -28.50
C ALA A 109 9.36 3.73 -27.93
N GLN A 110 9.67 3.84 -26.64
CA GLN A 110 10.67 3.02 -25.94
C GLN A 110 10.01 1.87 -25.15
N LEU A 111 8.69 1.85 -25.04
CA LEU A 111 7.97 0.81 -24.31
C LEU A 111 7.98 -0.50 -25.08
N THR A 112 8.40 -1.56 -24.40
CA THR A 112 8.36 -2.92 -24.92
C THR A 112 7.53 -3.80 -24.01
N TRP A 113 6.75 -4.71 -24.61
CA TRP A 113 5.98 -5.69 -23.84
C TRP A 113 6.88 -6.58 -22.98
N THR A 114 8.05 -6.96 -23.49
CA THR A 114 9.05 -7.74 -22.75
C THR A 114 9.58 -6.98 -21.55
N GLY A 115 9.88 -5.69 -21.68
CA GLY A 115 10.32 -4.84 -20.57
C GLY A 115 9.24 -4.71 -19.48
N LEU A 116 8.00 -4.43 -19.87
CA LEU A 116 6.87 -4.34 -18.94
C LEU A 116 6.63 -5.67 -18.20
N LEU A 117 6.66 -6.79 -18.91
CA LEU A 117 6.51 -8.12 -18.31
C LEU A 117 7.66 -8.46 -17.37
N ALA A 118 8.91 -8.11 -17.72
CA ALA A 118 10.07 -8.32 -16.87
C ALA A 118 9.96 -7.49 -15.58
N VAL A 119 9.61 -6.21 -15.67
CA VAL A 119 9.39 -5.34 -14.51
C VAL A 119 8.28 -5.90 -13.62
N PHE A 120 7.14 -6.29 -14.20
CA PHE A 120 6.03 -6.89 -13.47
C PHE A 120 6.46 -8.17 -12.73
N ALA A 121 7.19 -9.06 -13.41
CA ALA A 121 7.63 -10.32 -12.83
C ALA A 121 8.63 -10.13 -11.68
N VAL A 122 9.61 -9.24 -11.84
CA VAL A 122 10.61 -8.94 -10.79
C VAL A 122 9.95 -8.33 -9.56
N ARG A 123 9.10 -7.32 -9.75
CA ARG A 123 8.37 -6.65 -8.66
C ARG A 123 7.44 -7.61 -7.90
N LEU A 124 6.87 -8.60 -8.58
CA LEU A 124 5.99 -9.59 -7.96
C LEU A 124 6.70 -10.45 -6.91
N VAL A 125 8.00 -10.74 -7.10
CA VAL A 125 8.77 -11.66 -6.26
C VAL A 125 9.82 -10.97 -5.38
N ASN A 126 10.13 -9.70 -5.63
CA ASN A 126 11.15 -8.97 -4.88
C ASN A 126 10.56 -8.36 -3.59
N PRO A 127 10.92 -8.85 -2.39
CA PRO A 127 10.41 -8.29 -1.13
C PRO A 127 10.99 -6.92 -0.79
N LEU A 128 12.06 -6.50 -1.48
CA LEU A 128 12.63 -5.15 -1.40
C LEU A 128 11.93 -4.17 -2.36
N ASP A 129 10.98 -4.64 -3.15
CA ASP A 129 10.08 -3.79 -3.93
C ASP A 129 8.84 -3.41 -3.12
N GLY A 130 8.27 -2.24 -3.40
CA GLY A 130 7.10 -1.71 -2.69
C GLY A 130 5.90 -2.65 -2.69
N ALA A 131 5.62 -3.38 -3.78
CA ALA A 131 4.43 -4.23 -3.84
C ALA A 131 4.46 -5.36 -2.79
N LEU A 132 5.52 -6.17 -2.79
CA LEU A 132 5.64 -7.30 -1.86
C LEU A 132 6.16 -6.87 -0.47
N GLY A 133 6.96 -5.81 -0.39
CA GLY A 133 7.47 -5.26 0.87
C GLY A 133 6.40 -4.55 1.73
N GLU A 134 5.40 -3.94 1.10
CA GLU A 134 4.43 -3.10 1.81
C GLU A 134 3.08 -3.79 2.06
N GLU A 135 2.50 -4.43 1.04
CA GLU A 135 1.12 -4.91 1.08
C GLU A 135 0.85 -5.98 2.15
N PRO A 136 1.75 -6.96 2.39
CA PRO A 136 1.61 -7.88 3.51
C PRO A 136 1.58 -7.18 4.88
N GLY A 137 2.27 -6.05 5.03
CA GLY A 137 2.26 -5.24 6.24
C GLY A 137 1.01 -4.36 6.33
N PHE A 138 0.83 -3.44 5.39
CA PHE A 138 -0.27 -2.47 5.48
C PHE A 138 -1.64 -3.11 5.33
N ARG A 139 -1.86 -3.96 4.31
CA ARG A 139 -3.18 -4.56 4.03
C ARG A 139 -3.32 -5.91 4.71
N GLY A 140 -2.23 -6.67 4.82
CA GLY A 140 -2.25 -7.96 5.50
C GLY A 140 -2.32 -7.88 7.02
N TYR A 141 -1.69 -6.87 7.64
CA TYR A 141 -1.58 -6.75 9.09
C TYR A 141 -2.33 -5.55 9.68
N ALA A 142 -1.97 -4.32 9.27
CA ALA A 142 -2.48 -3.10 9.90
C ALA A 142 -3.98 -2.86 9.61
N LEU A 143 -4.41 -3.03 8.37
CA LEU A 143 -5.78 -2.75 7.95
C LEU A 143 -6.84 -3.61 8.67
N PRO A 144 -6.69 -4.94 8.83
CA PRO A 144 -7.61 -5.75 9.63
C PRO A 144 -7.75 -5.27 11.08
N LEU A 145 -6.66 -4.81 11.70
CA LEU A 145 -6.66 -4.28 13.07
C LEU A 145 -7.41 -2.96 13.17
N LEU A 146 -7.23 -2.06 12.19
CA LEU A 146 -7.99 -0.81 12.10
C LEU A 146 -9.50 -1.09 11.93
N GLN A 147 -9.85 -1.97 11.00
CA GLN A 147 -11.24 -2.31 10.66
C GLN A 147 -11.96 -3.14 11.72
N ALA A 148 -11.25 -3.70 12.70
CA ALA A 148 -11.85 -4.45 13.80
C ALA A 148 -12.79 -3.58 14.67
N SER A 149 -12.56 -2.27 14.71
CA SER A 149 -13.30 -1.32 15.55
C SER A 149 -13.77 -0.07 14.79
N ARG A 150 -13.47 0.04 13.50
CA ARG A 150 -13.74 1.25 12.70
C ARG A 150 -14.36 0.89 11.36
N PRO A 151 -15.21 1.76 10.79
CA PRO A 151 -15.70 1.56 9.43
C PRO A 151 -14.53 1.65 8.42
N PRO A 152 -14.64 1.00 7.25
CA PRO A 152 -13.62 1.04 6.20
C PRO A 152 -13.17 2.44 5.80
N LEU A 153 -14.09 3.41 5.73
CA LEU A 153 -13.74 4.79 5.34
C LEU A 153 -12.76 5.44 6.32
N LEU A 154 -13.03 5.33 7.63
CA LEU A 154 -12.14 5.84 8.67
C LEU A 154 -10.83 5.05 8.73
N SER A 155 -10.89 3.72 8.53
CA SER A 155 -9.70 2.87 8.45
C SER A 155 -8.79 3.27 7.28
N ALA A 156 -9.36 3.61 6.13
CA ALA A 156 -8.62 4.09 4.97
C ALA A 156 -7.98 5.46 5.21
N ALA A 157 -8.70 6.41 5.83
CA ALA A 157 -8.13 7.71 6.16
C ALA A 157 -6.95 7.60 7.14
N ILE A 158 -7.09 6.81 8.21
CA ILE A 158 -6.01 6.60 9.19
C ILE A 158 -4.83 5.87 8.54
N LEU A 159 -5.08 4.78 7.82
CA LEU A 159 -4.02 4.05 7.15
C LEU A 159 -3.32 4.92 6.09
N GLY A 160 -4.08 5.67 5.29
CA GLY A 160 -3.57 6.57 4.27
C GLY A 160 -2.66 7.64 4.86
N LEU A 161 -3.03 8.23 5.99
CA LEU A 161 -2.19 9.20 6.70
C LEU A 161 -0.87 8.55 7.17
N LEU A 162 -0.95 7.38 7.80
CA LEU A 162 0.24 6.69 8.30
C LEU A 162 1.16 6.22 7.16
N VAL A 163 0.61 5.72 6.06
CA VAL A 163 1.41 5.34 4.87
C VAL A 163 2.02 6.58 4.23
N THR A 164 1.29 7.71 4.15
CA THR A 164 1.82 8.97 3.59
C THR A 164 2.99 9.50 4.41
N LEU A 165 2.84 9.55 5.74
CA LEU A 165 3.92 9.98 6.63
C LEU A 165 5.14 9.05 6.55
N TRP A 166 4.93 7.74 6.35
CA TRP A 166 6.00 6.78 6.16
C TRP A 166 6.86 7.06 4.90
N HIS A 167 6.25 7.60 3.83
CA HIS A 167 6.94 8.00 2.60
C HIS A 167 7.69 9.34 2.69
N LEU A 168 7.57 10.08 3.79
CA LEU A 168 8.12 11.44 3.90
C LEU A 168 9.62 11.54 3.56
N PRO A 169 10.50 10.60 3.98
CA PRO A 169 11.92 10.65 3.59
C PRO A 169 12.14 10.60 2.08
N LEU A 170 11.28 9.91 1.31
CA LEU A 170 11.42 9.87 -0.15
C LEU A 170 11.25 11.26 -0.76
N VAL A 171 10.39 12.12 -0.20
CA VAL A 171 10.28 13.51 -0.66
C VAL A 171 11.50 14.32 -0.25
N LEU A 172 11.97 14.17 0.99
CA LEU A 172 13.14 14.89 1.50
C LEU A 172 14.43 14.56 0.73
N PHE A 173 14.54 13.35 0.19
CA PHE A 173 15.70 12.86 -0.54
C PHE A 173 15.46 12.69 -2.05
N ASN A 174 14.46 13.40 -2.61
CA ASN A 174 14.16 13.45 -4.06
C ASN A 174 13.83 12.09 -4.72
N GLY A 175 13.44 11.09 -3.94
CA GLY A 175 12.93 9.79 -4.42
C GLY A 175 11.43 9.79 -4.74
N LEU A 176 10.68 10.81 -4.29
CA LEU A 176 9.25 11.00 -4.57
C LEU A 176 8.95 12.49 -4.74
N ASN A 177 8.17 12.85 -5.75
CA ASN A 177 7.67 14.22 -5.90
C ASN A 177 6.74 14.59 -4.73
N PRO A 178 6.76 15.83 -4.19
CA PRO A 178 5.81 16.27 -3.17
C PRO A 178 4.33 15.93 -3.44
N ILE A 179 3.85 16.01 -4.69
CA ILE A 179 2.46 15.64 -5.05
C ILE A 179 2.18 14.13 -4.88
N GLY A 180 3.23 13.31 -4.80
CA GLY A 180 3.17 11.90 -4.48
C GLY A 180 2.58 11.64 -3.08
N LEU A 181 2.79 12.52 -2.10
CA LEU A 181 2.23 12.34 -0.75
C LEU A 181 0.69 12.37 -0.72
N PRO A 182 0.00 13.42 -1.20
CA PRO A 182 -1.46 13.40 -1.28
C PRO A 182 -1.99 12.31 -2.22
N THR A 183 -1.22 11.93 -3.26
CA THR A 183 -1.56 10.78 -4.12
C THR A 183 -1.53 9.47 -3.34
N THR A 184 -0.50 9.21 -2.53
CA THR A 184 -0.37 8.05 -1.63
C THR A 184 -1.51 7.98 -0.63
N PHE A 185 -1.90 9.14 -0.07
CA PHE A 185 -3.07 9.25 0.80
C PHE A 185 -4.35 8.81 0.07
N ALA A 186 -4.61 9.38 -1.11
CA ALA A 186 -5.83 9.12 -1.88
C ALA A 186 -5.89 7.66 -2.37
N ILE A 187 -4.82 7.15 -2.99
CA ILE A 187 -4.80 5.80 -3.57
C ILE A 187 -4.96 4.71 -2.50
N THR A 188 -4.58 4.98 -1.25
CA THR A 188 -4.82 4.08 -0.11
C THR A 188 -6.30 3.71 0.04
N PHE A 189 -7.23 4.59 -0.34
CA PHE A 189 -8.65 4.27 -0.36
C PHE A 189 -8.99 3.18 -1.40
N LEU A 190 -8.42 3.23 -2.61
CA LEU A 190 -8.64 2.19 -3.61
C LEU A 190 -8.13 0.82 -3.14
N TYR A 191 -6.98 0.78 -2.47
CA TYR A 191 -6.45 -0.44 -1.86
C TYR A 191 -7.38 -1.01 -0.79
N VAL A 192 -7.90 -0.16 0.12
CA VAL A 192 -8.84 -0.60 1.17
C VAL A 192 -10.14 -1.09 0.58
N TRP A 193 -10.66 -0.41 -0.44
CA TRP A 193 -11.85 -0.83 -1.17
C TRP A 193 -11.64 -2.20 -1.82
N LEU A 194 -10.57 -2.37 -2.59
CA LEU A 194 -10.25 -3.64 -3.25
C LEU A 194 -10.05 -4.78 -2.25
N PHE A 195 -9.31 -4.54 -1.16
CA PHE A 195 -9.13 -5.49 -0.08
C PHE A 195 -10.48 -5.95 0.49
N ASN A 196 -11.39 -5.02 0.78
CA ASN A 196 -12.70 -5.35 1.30
C ASN A 196 -13.58 -6.08 0.27
N ARG A 197 -13.59 -5.64 -0.98
CA ARG A 197 -14.38 -6.29 -2.05
C ARG A 197 -13.94 -7.70 -2.38
N THR A 198 -12.69 -8.03 -2.08
CA THR A 198 -12.11 -9.37 -2.25
C THR A 198 -12.16 -10.21 -0.97
N GLY A 199 -12.88 -9.74 0.06
CA GLY A 199 -13.04 -10.45 1.33
C GLY A 199 -11.77 -10.49 2.17
N GLY A 200 -10.85 -9.55 1.97
CA GLY A 200 -9.58 -9.42 2.67
C GLY A 200 -8.43 -10.12 1.97
N SER A 201 -8.38 -10.09 0.64
CA SER A 201 -7.26 -10.66 -0.11
C SER A 201 -6.13 -9.65 -0.26
N VAL A 202 -4.96 -10.00 0.28
CA VAL A 202 -3.72 -9.23 0.07
C VAL A 202 -3.13 -9.53 -1.30
N LEU A 203 -3.36 -10.74 -1.84
CA LEU A 203 -2.91 -11.06 -3.20
C LEU A 203 -3.43 -10.03 -4.21
N LEU A 204 -4.69 -9.61 -4.09
CA LEU A 204 -5.28 -8.67 -5.05
C LEU A 204 -4.76 -7.25 -4.85
N THR A 205 -4.46 -6.83 -3.62
CA THR A 205 -3.84 -5.52 -3.39
C THR A 205 -2.38 -5.51 -3.81
N LEU A 206 -1.67 -6.63 -3.66
CA LEU A 206 -0.32 -6.84 -4.19
C LEU A 206 -0.32 -6.78 -5.72
N LEU A 207 -1.26 -7.43 -6.40
CA LEU A 207 -1.38 -7.36 -7.87
C LEU A 207 -1.70 -5.93 -8.35
N PHE A 208 -2.57 -5.22 -7.62
CA PHE A 208 -2.85 -3.80 -7.89
C PHE A 208 -1.61 -2.93 -7.72
N HIS A 209 -0.87 -3.09 -6.62
CA HIS A 209 0.35 -2.34 -6.37
C HIS A 209 1.44 -2.69 -7.39
N ASN A 210 1.56 -3.96 -7.76
CA ASN A 210 2.49 -4.40 -8.78
C ASN A 210 2.17 -3.74 -10.12
N SER A 211 0.91 -3.81 -10.56
CA SER A 211 0.45 -3.15 -11.79
C SER A 211 0.68 -1.63 -11.75
N GLN A 212 0.40 -0.98 -10.62
CA GLN A 212 0.64 0.46 -10.45
C GLN A 212 2.14 0.81 -10.56
N GLY A 213 3.03 -0.06 -10.11
CA GLY A 213 4.48 0.14 -10.21
C GLY A 213 5.08 -0.30 -11.55
N THR A 214 4.37 -1.11 -12.34
CA THR A 214 4.78 -1.48 -13.71
C THR A 214 4.34 -0.43 -14.73
N PHE A 215 3.09 0.01 -14.64
CA PHE A 215 2.51 0.99 -15.54
C PHE A 215 2.45 2.33 -14.81
N THR A 216 3.35 3.24 -15.16
CA THR A 216 3.49 4.52 -14.45
C THR A 216 3.30 5.69 -15.40
N VAL A 217 2.98 6.87 -14.87
CA VAL A 217 2.94 8.11 -15.67
C VAL A 217 4.32 8.41 -16.28
N GLY A 218 5.40 8.00 -15.62
CA GLY A 218 6.77 8.11 -16.14
C GLY A 218 7.00 7.35 -17.45
N SER A 219 6.22 6.30 -17.73
CA SER A 219 6.29 5.52 -18.97
C SER A 219 5.99 6.35 -20.24
N PHE A 220 5.26 7.47 -20.11
CA PHE A 220 5.03 8.39 -21.24
C PHE A 220 6.26 9.24 -21.56
N GLY A 221 7.21 9.40 -20.63
CA GLY A 221 8.41 10.21 -20.84
C GLY A 221 8.14 11.71 -20.98
N PHE A 222 7.07 12.23 -20.35
CA PHE A 222 6.84 13.67 -20.26
C PHE A 222 8.03 14.38 -19.60
N THR A 223 8.34 15.60 -20.02
CA THR A 223 9.52 16.34 -19.53
C THR A 223 9.13 17.69 -18.93
N ALA A 224 10.01 18.25 -18.10
CA ALA A 224 9.86 19.58 -17.50
C ALA A 224 8.46 19.82 -16.90
N ALA A 225 7.79 20.91 -17.30
CA ALA A 225 6.47 21.28 -16.78
C ALA A 225 5.38 20.24 -17.08
N ASP A 226 5.50 19.49 -18.17
CA ASP A 226 4.53 18.45 -18.53
C ASP A 226 4.58 17.26 -17.59
N ALA A 227 5.77 16.89 -17.09
CA ALA A 227 5.91 15.84 -16.09
C ALA A 227 5.18 16.21 -14.79
N GLY A 228 5.41 17.43 -14.28
CA GLY A 228 4.73 17.92 -13.07
C GLY A 228 3.21 18.03 -13.27
N ARG A 229 2.76 18.50 -14.45
CA ARG A 229 1.35 18.55 -14.82
C ARG A 229 0.71 17.16 -14.87
N ALA A 230 1.40 16.17 -15.43
CA ALA A 230 0.91 14.81 -15.52
C ALA A 230 0.72 14.17 -14.13
N GLU A 231 1.64 14.41 -13.19
CA GLU A 231 1.49 13.93 -11.81
C GLU A 231 0.32 14.58 -11.07
N LEU A 232 0.07 15.88 -11.29
CA LEU A 232 -1.11 16.55 -10.77
C LEU A 232 -2.41 15.99 -11.37
N ILE A 233 -2.44 15.75 -12.68
CA ILE A 233 -3.58 15.11 -13.35
C ILE A 233 -3.80 13.71 -12.77
N TYR A 234 -2.73 12.93 -12.56
CA TYR A 234 -2.82 11.60 -11.97
C TYR A 234 -3.44 11.64 -10.58
N PHE A 235 -3.00 12.57 -9.73
CA PHE A 235 -3.61 12.80 -8.42
C PHE A 235 -5.12 13.06 -8.53
N LEU A 236 -5.55 13.94 -9.43
CA LEU A 236 -6.96 14.25 -9.64
C LEU A 236 -7.75 13.03 -10.15
N VAL A 237 -7.19 12.27 -11.09
CA VAL A 237 -7.79 11.04 -11.62
C VAL A 237 -7.97 10.00 -10.51
N VAL A 238 -6.97 9.82 -9.64
CA VAL A 238 -7.07 8.95 -8.46
C VAL A 238 -8.17 9.43 -7.50
N VAL A 239 -8.24 10.73 -7.20
CA VAL A 239 -9.30 11.29 -6.34
C VAL A 239 -10.68 11.03 -6.94
N LEU A 240 -10.87 11.25 -8.24
CA LEU A 240 -12.15 10.96 -8.91
C LEU A 240 -12.51 9.48 -8.84
N ALA A 241 -11.54 8.58 -9.04
CA ALA A 241 -11.74 7.14 -8.89
C ALA A 241 -12.15 6.77 -7.44
N VAL A 242 -11.49 7.35 -6.44
CA VAL A 242 -11.85 7.17 -5.02
C VAL A 242 -13.28 7.65 -4.77
N LEU A 243 -13.63 8.87 -5.20
CA LEU A 243 -14.97 9.41 -5.07
C LEU A 243 -16.02 8.50 -5.73
N ALA A 244 -15.72 7.97 -6.91
CA ALA A 244 -16.59 7.01 -7.59
C ALA A 244 -16.82 5.75 -6.72
N THR A 245 -15.78 5.17 -6.11
CA THR A 245 -15.96 4.01 -5.21
C THR A 245 -16.78 4.38 -3.97
N VAL A 246 -16.58 5.58 -3.39
CA VAL A 246 -17.31 6.04 -2.21
C VAL A 246 -18.79 6.28 -2.52
N MET A 247 -19.08 6.88 -3.68
CA MET A 247 -20.42 7.24 -4.10
C MET A 247 -21.23 6.06 -4.62
N LEU A 248 -20.60 5.17 -5.40
CA LEU A 248 -21.26 4.06 -6.10
C LEU A 248 -21.25 2.75 -5.30
N ASP A 249 -20.26 2.53 -4.43
CA ASP A 249 -20.16 1.34 -3.58
C ASP A 249 -20.20 1.69 -2.08
N ARG A 250 -21.19 2.52 -1.70
CA ARG A 250 -21.37 3.02 -0.32
C ARG A 250 -21.39 1.92 0.74
N ARG A 251 -21.88 0.73 0.40
CA ARG A 251 -21.95 -0.42 1.32
C ARG A 251 -20.55 -0.91 1.72
N ALA A 252 -19.62 -0.95 0.77
CA ALA A 252 -18.22 -1.35 1.05
C ALA A 252 -17.52 -0.39 2.02
N TRP A 253 -17.97 0.85 2.12
CA TRP A 253 -17.36 1.89 2.96
C TRP A 253 -17.92 1.99 4.38
N ARG A 254 -19.14 1.46 4.60
CA ARG A 254 -19.82 1.50 5.90
C ARG A 254 -19.39 0.36 6.82
N LYS A 255 -19.22 -0.85 6.29
CA LYS A 255 -18.91 -2.04 7.09
C LYS A 255 -18.00 -2.98 6.33
N ALA A 256 -16.84 -3.28 6.93
CA ALA A 256 -15.92 -4.27 6.39
C ALA A 256 -16.55 -5.67 6.41
N PRO A 257 -16.28 -6.51 5.39
CA PRO A 257 -16.62 -7.93 5.48
C PRO A 257 -15.95 -8.57 6.69
N ARG A 258 -16.65 -9.51 7.34
CA ARG A 258 -16.11 -10.22 8.51
C ARG A 258 -14.75 -10.85 8.22
N SER A 259 -14.56 -11.42 7.03
CA SER A 259 -13.28 -12.04 6.66
C SER A 259 -12.12 -11.05 6.52
N ALA A 260 -12.41 -9.79 6.17
CA ALA A 260 -11.41 -8.73 6.05
C ALA A 260 -11.03 -8.15 7.43
N ALA A 261 -11.98 -8.08 8.36
CA ALA A 261 -11.77 -7.53 9.71
C ALA A 261 -11.50 -8.57 10.81
N ALA A 262 -11.52 -9.88 10.49
CA ALA A 262 -11.37 -10.96 11.46
C ALA A 262 -9.94 -11.03 12.04
N VAL A 263 -9.67 -10.26 13.08
CA VAL A 263 -8.49 -10.43 13.94
C VAL A 263 -8.84 -11.49 15.00
N GLY A 264 -7.98 -12.49 15.16
CA GLY A 264 -8.25 -13.61 16.09
C GLY A 264 -8.62 -13.11 17.49
N ARG A 265 -9.62 -13.74 18.12
CA ARG A 265 -9.94 -13.45 19.53
C ARG A 265 -8.70 -13.81 20.36
N PHE A 266 -8.03 -12.80 20.90
CA PHE A 266 -7.20 -13.05 22.07
C PHE A 266 -8.15 -13.11 23.25
N PRO A 267 -8.15 -14.19 24.05
CA PRO A 267 -8.98 -14.24 25.25
C PRO A 267 -8.57 -13.03 26.09
N LEU A 268 -9.48 -12.07 26.19
CA LEU A 268 -9.44 -11.04 27.19
C LEU A 268 -9.50 -11.80 28.51
N GLY A 269 -8.33 -11.99 29.12
CA GLY A 269 -8.27 -12.32 30.53
C GLY A 269 -8.75 -11.11 31.32
N MET A 270 -10.05 -10.81 31.25
CA MET A 270 -10.72 -10.30 32.43
C MET A 270 -10.71 -11.45 33.42
N ARG A 271 -9.78 -11.42 34.36
CA ARG A 271 -10.06 -11.99 35.67
C ARG A 271 -10.46 -10.82 36.55
N PRO A 272 -11.76 -10.64 36.85
CA PRO A 272 -12.12 -9.94 38.06
C PRO A 272 -11.79 -10.86 39.24
N MET A 273 -10.93 -10.38 40.13
CA MET A 273 -10.96 -10.56 41.59
C MET A 273 -9.83 -9.70 42.16
#